data_AF-A0A1S1PI38-F1
#
_entry.id   AF-A0A1S1PI38-F1
#
_cell.length_a   1.000
_cell.length_b   1.000
_cell.length_c   1.000
_cell.angle_alpha   90.00
_cell.angle_beta   90.00
_cell.angle_gamma   90.00
#
_symmetry.space_group_name_H-M   'P 1'
#
loop_
_entity.id
_entity.type
_entity.pdbx_description
1 polymer ?
#
loop_
_entity_poly.entity_id
_entity_poly.type
_entity_poly.pdbx_seq_one_letter_code
_entity_poly.pdbx_strand_id
1 'polypeptide(L)'
;MAGSGGGGFGGFGGLGGSGGSGGAGGAGGSGAVSRLRRWSRRDDADSAPVLDLTDVDEVTTMLLAPPAEYAGLRRRVVDQFTIVSANRCRLTRSVNWGPLDGLLNSIVPGTGRLDTVGRLPPEVCLLLPISTLPKRALVGFNLAGPGGSDAHLMPYGTSVAIQGNLIALLADAIGCPLPGPARRVVDAISRFRPGRLSGNLPGLVPRKGRPLSLEAVATYLAREADLSVPDVTLRSWQALLEPAQLLLRSALAEPFDPLSSADTMLLAAGELWRDPDVPTPLEVAHIGYYLREFTAWIDELSLAGPAAVPVLSTVAEYGRRWEALAAVTLDPYRPCLIKMSEERRTVLARRCPVRDESLTLRQRWLAPVALVDIDPGGPGSYHVSVGTDDTSIELSTPITVDLEHRRIARTYVEDVHQNREVYAFYTTDARRAARAKLVVGLSVSPDVARVTLAILVLMCLTVALSALPFELGADAVAVVAVPSSFAATLLLTRERSSLAAWVLGPAKQALLALLVALAVLSGLRALGWHTPPADPGGSIMSVPGVSSQLGALAPAVPPGRSVSLSALVAATDQPGTWQVGGAGPRR
;
A
#
# COMPACT_ATOMS: atom_id res chain seq x y z
N MET A 1 -5.14 -9.27 -37.45
CA MET A 1 -4.60 -10.59 -37.82
C MET A 1 -3.81 -11.08 -36.61
N ALA A 2 -4.40 -11.91 -35.75
CA ALA A 2 -4.30 -13.40 -35.76
C ALA A 2 -2.82 -13.85 -35.74
N GLY A 3 -2.28 -14.67 -34.84
CA GLY A 3 -2.71 -15.49 -33.71
C GLY A 3 -1.44 -16.25 -33.25
N SER A 4 -1.18 -16.46 -31.95
CA SER A 4 -1.41 -17.71 -31.22
C SER A 4 -0.09 -18.39 -30.76
N GLY A 5 -0.13 -19.02 -29.59
CA GLY A 5 0.90 -19.92 -29.02
C GLY A 5 1.42 -19.38 -27.68
N GLY A 6 1.07 -19.86 -26.49
CA GLY A 6 0.60 -21.19 -26.09
C GLY A 6 1.80 -22.02 -25.60
N GLY A 7 2.04 -22.03 -24.29
CA GLY A 7 3.11 -22.84 -23.67
C GLY A 7 2.96 -22.88 -22.15
N GLY A 8 2.44 -23.99 -21.63
CA GLY A 8 2.21 -24.22 -20.20
C GLY A 8 3.49 -24.56 -19.43
N PHE A 9 3.51 -24.18 -18.16
CA PHE A 9 4.55 -24.58 -17.21
C PHE A 9 4.11 -25.84 -16.47
N GLY A 10 4.87 -26.91 -16.69
CA GLY A 10 4.83 -28.15 -15.92
C GLY A 10 5.53 -28.00 -14.57
N GLY A 11 5.06 -28.78 -13.60
CA GLY A 11 5.58 -28.81 -12.24
C GLY A 11 6.89 -29.57 -12.08
N PHE A 12 7.58 -29.25 -11.00
CA PHE A 12 8.64 -30.04 -10.37
C PHE A 12 8.37 -29.96 -8.85
N GLY A 13 8.31 -31.03 -8.07
CA GLY A 13 9.01 -32.31 -8.20
C GLY A 13 10.24 -32.27 -7.31
N GLY A 14 10.05 -32.44 -5.99
CA GLY A 14 11.12 -32.43 -5.00
C GLY A 14 11.91 -33.73 -4.98
N LEU A 15 13.21 -33.63 -4.75
CA LEU A 15 14.08 -34.75 -4.39
C LEU A 15 15.03 -34.30 -3.27
N GLY A 16 14.95 -34.99 -2.14
CA GLY A 16 16.01 -35.09 -1.16
C GLY A 16 16.75 -36.42 -1.33
N GLY A 17 17.97 -36.52 -0.80
CA GLY A 17 18.65 -37.80 -0.61
C GLY A 17 20.17 -37.80 -0.83
N SER A 18 20.89 -37.50 0.26
CA SER A 18 22.17 -38.06 0.75
C SER A 18 23.03 -39.02 -0.12
N GLY A 19 24.35 -38.81 -0.06
CA GLY A 19 25.29 -39.86 0.39
C GLY A 19 26.49 -40.23 -0.52
N GLY A 20 27.71 -39.84 -0.10
CA GLY A 20 28.80 -40.81 0.12
C GLY A 20 29.92 -41.02 -0.92
N SER A 21 31.11 -40.52 -0.55
CA SER A 21 32.46 -41.15 -0.65
C SER A 21 33.30 -41.07 -1.95
N GLY A 22 34.52 -40.50 -1.78
CA GLY A 22 35.77 -41.15 -2.23
C GLY A 22 36.64 -40.48 -3.30
N GLY A 23 37.73 -39.82 -2.88
CA GLY A 23 39.06 -40.03 -3.50
C GLY A 23 39.64 -39.01 -4.49
N ALA A 24 40.52 -38.16 -3.95
CA ALA A 24 41.82 -37.70 -4.48
C ALA A 24 41.97 -36.94 -5.83
N GLY A 25 42.52 -35.72 -5.72
CA GLY A 25 43.57 -35.21 -6.61
C GLY A 25 43.12 -34.26 -7.73
N GLY A 26 43.34 -32.95 -7.53
CA GLY A 26 43.25 -31.97 -8.62
C GLY A 26 43.12 -30.55 -8.13
N ALA A 27 44.23 -29.80 -8.15
CA ALA A 27 44.24 -28.36 -7.98
C ALA A 27 43.37 -27.68 -9.05
N GLY A 28 42.48 -26.77 -8.65
CA GLY A 28 41.76 -25.92 -9.59
C GLY A 28 40.46 -25.33 -9.06
N GLY A 29 40.42 -24.00 -8.93
CA GLY A 29 39.19 -23.22 -9.16
C GLY A 29 38.21 -23.08 -7.99
N SER A 30 38.58 -22.28 -6.99
CA SER A 30 37.59 -21.49 -6.24
C SER A 30 36.95 -20.50 -7.22
N GLY A 31 35.70 -20.77 -7.60
CA GLY A 31 34.89 -19.95 -8.51
C GLY A 31 34.69 -18.54 -7.95
N ALA A 32 35.33 -17.59 -8.63
CA ALA A 32 35.28 -16.17 -8.45
C ALA A 32 33.86 -15.61 -8.21
N VAL A 33 33.63 -15.15 -6.98
CA VAL A 33 33.05 -13.82 -6.79
C VAL A 33 34.07 -12.87 -7.40
N SER A 34 33.78 -12.36 -8.60
CA SER A 34 34.61 -11.36 -9.27
C SER A 34 34.79 -10.18 -8.31
N ARG A 35 35.97 -10.09 -7.71
CA ARG A 35 36.38 -8.97 -6.87
C ARG A 35 36.22 -7.71 -7.70
N LEU A 36 35.28 -6.86 -7.31
CA LEU A 36 35.26 -5.44 -7.67
C LEU A 36 36.66 -4.91 -7.37
N ARG A 37 37.46 -4.77 -8.42
CA ARG A 37 38.81 -4.23 -8.34
C ARG A 37 38.64 -2.80 -7.86
N ARG A 38 39.44 -2.35 -6.90
CA ARG A 38 39.48 -0.95 -6.47
C ARG A 38 40.33 -0.20 -7.50
N TRP A 39 39.78 0.79 -8.19
CA TRP A 39 40.43 1.42 -9.35
C TRP A 39 41.35 2.53 -8.84
N SER A 40 42.66 2.33 -8.99
CA SER A 40 43.65 3.38 -8.81
C SER A 40 44.65 3.29 -9.95
N ARG A 41 44.42 4.05 -11.03
CA ARG A 41 45.43 4.65 -11.95
C ARG A 41 44.76 5.10 -13.25
N ARG A 42 45.22 6.25 -13.76
CA ARG A 42 44.83 6.89 -15.02
C ARG A 42 44.92 5.99 -16.26
N ASP A 43 45.80 4.98 -16.22
CA ASP A 43 46.13 4.15 -17.39
C ASP A 43 45.23 2.90 -17.54
N ASP A 44 44.48 2.51 -16.49
CA ASP A 44 43.59 1.33 -16.55
C ASP A 44 42.21 1.65 -17.15
N ALA A 45 41.80 2.93 -17.18
CA ALA A 45 40.50 3.39 -17.66
C ALA A 45 40.31 3.24 -19.18
N ASP A 46 41.38 3.36 -19.97
CA ASP A 46 41.32 3.26 -21.44
C ASP A 46 41.00 1.84 -21.95
N SER A 47 41.07 0.83 -21.07
CA SER A 47 40.92 -0.59 -21.43
C SER A 47 39.68 -1.26 -20.83
N ALA A 48 38.93 -0.58 -19.96
CA ALA A 48 37.80 -1.18 -19.27
C ALA A 48 36.47 -0.85 -19.97
N PRO A 49 35.63 -1.86 -20.30
CA PRO A 49 34.40 -1.65 -21.06
C PRO A 49 33.31 -0.89 -20.28
N VAL A 50 33.42 -0.83 -18.94
CA VAL A 50 32.44 -0.22 -18.03
C VAL A 50 33.14 0.74 -17.07
N LEU A 51 32.68 1.99 -16.98
CA LEU A 51 33.16 2.96 -16.00
C LEU A 51 32.31 2.92 -14.72
N ASP A 52 32.93 2.59 -13.58
CA ASP A 52 32.25 2.61 -12.29
C ASP A 52 32.34 4.00 -11.63
N LEU A 53 31.19 4.65 -11.41
CA LEU A 53 31.06 5.92 -10.70
C LEU A 53 30.21 5.78 -9.43
N THR A 54 29.98 4.55 -8.95
CA THR A 54 29.15 4.30 -7.76
C THR A 54 29.76 4.85 -6.46
N ASP A 55 31.08 5.10 -6.45
CA ASP A 55 31.84 5.66 -5.34
C ASP A 55 32.20 7.15 -5.55
N VAL A 56 31.58 7.80 -6.54
CA VAL A 56 31.71 9.24 -6.77
C VAL A 56 30.50 9.93 -6.15
N ASP A 57 30.70 10.48 -4.95
CA ASP A 57 29.65 11.12 -4.17
C ASP A 57 29.03 12.31 -4.92
N GLU A 58 29.82 13.09 -5.65
CA GLU A 58 29.37 14.25 -6.44
C GLU A 58 28.36 13.84 -7.53
N VAL A 59 28.59 12.68 -8.17
CA VAL A 59 27.66 12.14 -9.19
C VAL A 59 26.36 11.71 -8.53
N THR A 60 26.43 10.95 -7.44
CA THR A 60 25.24 10.43 -6.76
C THR A 60 24.40 11.56 -6.15
N THR A 61 25.04 12.56 -5.55
CA THR A 61 24.38 13.73 -4.95
C THR A 61 23.70 14.61 -6.00
N MET A 62 24.33 14.82 -7.16
CA MET A 62 23.71 15.52 -8.30
C MET A 62 22.52 14.74 -8.90
N LEU A 63 22.52 13.41 -8.84
CA LEU A 63 21.39 12.59 -9.29
C LEU A 63 20.21 12.60 -8.29
N LEU A 64 20.51 12.77 -7.00
CA LEU A 64 19.52 12.90 -5.93
C LEU A 64 18.85 14.28 -5.93
N ALA A 65 19.64 15.34 -6.06
CA ALA A 65 19.17 16.72 -6.10
C ALA A 65 19.68 17.43 -7.37
N PRO A 66 19.11 17.10 -8.56
CA PRO A 66 19.58 17.66 -9.81
C PRO A 66 19.37 19.18 -9.84
N PRO A 67 20.34 19.95 -10.37
CA PRO A 67 20.14 21.36 -10.70
C PRO A 67 18.91 21.57 -11.59
N ALA A 68 18.37 22.79 -11.61
CA ALA A 68 17.15 23.11 -12.34
C ALA A 68 17.21 22.76 -13.84
N GLU A 69 18.39 22.90 -14.46
CA GLU A 69 18.66 22.50 -15.85
C GLU A 69 18.47 21.00 -16.11
N TYR A 70 18.61 20.16 -15.07
CA TYR A 70 18.48 18.70 -15.12
C TYR A 70 17.23 18.17 -14.41
N ALA A 71 16.28 19.04 -14.00
CA ALA A 71 15.06 18.63 -13.30
C ALA A 71 14.17 17.64 -14.10
N GLY A 72 14.40 17.52 -15.42
CA GLY A 72 13.69 16.59 -16.32
C GLY A 72 14.41 15.25 -16.60
N LEU A 73 15.50 14.93 -15.89
CA LEU A 73 16.21 13.66 -16.09
C LEU A 73 15.31 12.45 -15.87
N ARG A 74 14.42 12.50 -14.87
CA ARG A 74 13.35 11.52 -14.69
C ARG A 74 12.19 11.87 -15.62
N ARG A 75 12.20 11.31 -16.83
CA ARG A 75 11.26 11.64 -17.90
C ARG A 75 9.86 11.07 -17.68
N ARG A 76 9.78 9.85 -17.14
CA ARG A 76 8.52 9.15 -16.95
C ARG A 76 8.56 8.25 -15.73
N VAL A 77 7.53 8.33 -14.90
CA VAL A 77 7.28 7.37 -13.81
C VAL A 77 5.96 6.64 -14.10
N VAL A 78 6.00 5.32 -13.98
CA VAL A 78 4.82 4.46 -14.13
C VAL A 78 4.64 3.65 -12.86
N ASP A 79 3.55 3.91 -12.14
CA ASP A 79 3.17 3.14 -10.96
C ASP A 79 1.99 2.23 -11.25
N GLN A 80 2.13 0.96 -10.92
CA GLN A 80 1.06 -0.03 -10.97
C GLN A 80 0.86 -0.62 -9.58
N PHE A 81 -0.29 -0.35 -8.99
CA PHE A 81 -0.71 -0.86 -7.70
C PHE A 81 -1.71 -1.99 -7.90
N THR A 82 -1.39 -3.18 -7.43
CA THR A 82 -2.30 -4.32 -7.44
C THR A 82 -2.70 -4.67 -6.02
N ILE A 83 -3.98 -4.53 -5.67
CA ILE A 83 -4.52 -4.96 -4.39
C ILE A 83 -4.72 -6.48 -4.45
N VAL A 84 -3.88 -7.21 -3.73
CA VAL A 84 -3.89 -8.68 -3.72
C VAL A 84 -4.80 -9.20 -2.60
N SER A 85 -4.82 -8.51 -1.47
CA SER A 85 -5.52 -8.94 -0.27
C SER A 85 -5.86 -7.75 0.65
N ALA A 86 -6.64 -8.00 1.70
CA ALA A 86 -6.95 -6.95 2.69
C ALA A 86 -5.72 -6.36 3.38
N ASN A 87 -4.61 -7.10 3.40
CA ASN A 87 -3.37 -6.71 4.08
C ASN A 87 -2.17 -6.60 3.13
N ARG A 88 -2.31 -6.95 1.85
CA ARG A 88 -1.19 -6.99 0.89
C ARG A 88 -1.57 -6.34 -0.43
N CYS A 89 -0.74 -5.44 -0.90
CA CYS A 89 -0.75 -4.91 -2.25
C CYS A 89 0.66 -4.98 -2.84
N ARG A 90 0.75 -5.01 -4.16
CA ARG A 90 2.02 -4.98 -4.89
C ARG A 90 2.13 -3.64 -5.59
N LEU A 91 3.25 -2.95 -5.39
CA LEU A 91 3.64 -1.82 -6.24
C LEU A 91 4.65 -2.34 -7.26
N THR A 92 4.39 -2.11 -8.53
CA THR A 92 5.40 -2.16 -9.58
C THR A 92 5.63 -0.76 -10.09
N ARG A 93 6.85 -0.25 -9.97
CA ARG A 93 7.24 1.07 -10.47
C ARG A 93 8.24 0.91 -11.61
N SER A 94 8.05 1.66 -12.68
CA SER A 94 9.05 1.81 -13.74
C SER A 94 9.45 3.28 -13.84
N VAL A 95 10.75 3.54 -13.75
CA VAL A 95 11.33 4.89 -13.88
C VAL A 95 12.16 4.95 -15.14
N ASN A 96 11.77 5.86 -16.04
CA ASN A 96 12.48 6.15 -17.27
C ASN A 96 13.37 7.36 -17.07
N TRP A 97 14.66 7.14 -17.19
CA TRP A 97 15.68 8.17 -17.18
C TRP A 97 16.00 8.61 -18.60
N GLY A 98 16.21 9.91 -18.80
CA GLY A 98 16.79 10.44 -20.03
C GLY A 98 18.27 10.04 -20.17
N PRO A 99 18.89 10.38 -21.31
CA PRO A 99 20.34 10.33 -21.44
C PRO A 99 21.01 11.10 -20.30
N LEU A 100 22.06 10.52 -19.73
CA LEU A 100 22.81 11.05 -18.59
C LEU A 100 24.16 11.66 -19.01
N ASP A 101 24.55 11.50 -20.27
CA ASP A 101 25.82 11.98 -20.81
C ASP A 101 26.06 13.48 -20.56
N GLY A 102 25.04 14.34 -20.72
CA GLY A 102 25.16 15.77 -20.44
C GLY A 102 25.55 16.08 -18.98
N LEU A 103 24.87 15.43 -18.02
CA LEU A 103 25.16 15.59 -16.59
C LEU A 103 26.50 14.95 -16.21
N LEU A 104 26.79 13.75 -16.70
CA LEU A 104 28.03 13.05 -16.35
C LEU A 104 29.26 13.77 -16.93
N ASN A 105 29.17 14.32 -18.14
CA ASN A 105 30.27 15.08 -18.74
C ASN A 105 30.54 16.42 -18.04
N SER A 106 29.59 16.98 -17.29
CA SER A 106 29.84 18.20 -16.51
C SER A 106 30.52 17.91 -15.16
N ILE A 107 30.33 16.70 -14.61
CA ILE A 107 30.82 16.34 -13.27
C ILE A 107 32.12 15.54 -13.34
N VAL A 108 32.17 14.49 -14.18
CA VAL A 108 33.27 13.51 -14.18
C VAL A 108 34.65 14.14 -14.42
N PRO A 109 34.84 15.12 -15.34
CA PRO A 109 36.14 15.75 -15.52
C PRO A 109 36.68 16.43 -14.26
N GLY A 110 35.78 17.05 -13.47
CA GLY A 110 36.14 17.74 -12.22
C GLY A 110 36.65 16.79 -11.12
N THR A 111 36.33 15.49 -11.21
CA THR A 111 36.79 14.48 -10.26
C THR A 111 38.25 14.08 -10.47
N GLY A 112 38.84 14.40 -11.64
CA GLY A 112 40.19 13.99 -12.02
C GLY A 112 40.38 12.48 -12.22
N ARG A 113 39.30 11.68 -12.09
CA ARG A 113 39.32 10.22 -12.23
C ARG A 113 39.35 9.77 -13.69
N LEU A 114 38.78 10.57 -14.60
CA LEU A 114 38.81 10.35 -16.04
C LEU A 114 38.96 11.69 -16.77
N ASP A 115 39.82 11.73 -17.78
CA ASP A 115 39.78 12.78 -18.80
C ASP A 115 38.83 12.32 -19.89
N THR A 116 37.58 12.80 -19.87
CA THR A 116 36.57 12.29 -20.80
C THR A 116 36.68 12.87 -22.20
N VAL A 117 37.45 13.95 -22.45
CA VAL A 117 37.50 14.64 -23.77
C VAL A 117 36.09 14.79 -24.40
N GLY A 118 35.05 14.98 -23.58
CA GLY A 118 33.65 15.07 -24.00
C GLY A 118 32.96 13.75 -24.39
N ARG A 119 33.56 12.57 -24.17
CA ARG A 119 32.99 11.25 -24.46
C ARG A 119 33.21 10.26 -23.31
N LEU A 120 32.11 9.71 -22.81
CA LEU A 120 32.07 8.64 -21.83
C LEU A 120 32.16 7.26 -22.50
N PRO A 121 32.60 6.22 -21.77
CA PRO A 121 32.49 4.83 -22.20
C PRO A 121 31.03 4.43 -22.51
N PRO A 122 30.82 3.37 -23.32
CA PRO A 122 29.48 2.93 -23.72
C PRO A 122 28.66 2.38 -22.56
N GLU A 123 29.30 1.95 -21.47
CA GLU A 123 28.63 1.50 -20.26
C GLU A 123 29.21 2.20 -19.03
N VAL A 124 28.32 2.66 -18.16
CA VAL A 124 28.66 3.33 -16.90
C VAL A 124 27.83 2.70 -15.78
N CYS A 125 28.47 2.41 -14.64
CA CYS A 125 27.81 1.97 -13.42
C CYS A 125 27.56 3.18 -12.51
N LEU A 126 26.30 3.41 -12.13
CA LEU A 126 25.86 4.57 -11.34
C LEU A 126 24.98 4.13 -10.17
N LEU A 127 24.94 4.96 -9.12
CA LEU A 127 23.90 4.89 -8.11
C LEU A 127 22.73 5.77 -8.50
N LEU A 128 21.65 5.16 -9.01
CA LEU A 128 20.46 5.88 -9.42
C LEU A 128 19.36 5.84 -8.34
N PRO A 129 18.75 6.99 -8.02
CA PRO A 129 17.60 7.05 -7.13
C PRO A 129 16.32 6.61 -7.83
N ILE A 130 15.78 5.45 -7.43
CA ILE A 130 14.66 4.83 -8.13
C ILE A 130 13.32 5.34 -7.59
N SER A 131 13.24 5.53 -6.28
CA SER A 131 11.97 5.85 -5.63
C SER A 131 12.22 6.44 -4.26
N THR A 132 11.38 7.39 -3.89
CA THR A 132 11.19 7.72 -2.48
C THR A 132 10.25 6.67 -1.89
N LEU A 133 10.73 5.93 -0.90
CA LEU A 133 9.97 4.87 -0.25
C LEU A 133 9.59 5.27 1.18
N PRO A 134 8.40 4.88 1.67
CA PRO A 134 8.12 4.97 3.10
C PRO A 134 9.16 4.14 3.86
N LYS A 135 9.59 4.61 5.03
CA LYS A 135 10.54 3.86 5.86
C LYS A 135 9.88 2.61 6.41
N ARG A 136 10.14 1.47 5.80
CA ARG A 136 9.68 0.17 6.28
C ARG A 136 10.61 -0.94 5.81
N ALA A 137 10.36 -2.14 6.31
CA ALA A 137 11.00 -3.33 5.75
C ALA A 137 10.55 -3.51 4.30
N LEU A 138 11.52 -3.74 3.41
CA LEU A 138 11.27 -4.06 2.01
C LEU A 138 11.00 -5.55 1.90
N VAL A 139 9.75 -5.92 1.65
CA VAL A 139 9.31 -7.31 1.52
C VAL A 139 8.98 -7.58 0.07
N GLY A 140 9.45 -8.72 -0.47
CA GLY A 140 9.24 -9.06 -1.89
C GLY A 140 9.77 -7.99 -2.84
N PHE A 141 10.88 -7.34 -2.47
CA PHE A 141 11.49 -6.29 -3.28
C PHE A 141 12.35 -6.91 -4.37
N ASN A 142 12.01 -6.62 -5.63
CA ASN A 142 12.81 -6.99 -6.79
C ASN A 142 13.16 -5.73 -7.57
N LEU A 143 14.31 -5.79 -8.24
CA LEU A 143 14.82 -4.71 -9.04
C LEU A 143 15.41 -5.26 -10.33
N ALA A 144 15.15 -4.58 -11.44
CA ALA A 144 15.69 -4.90 -12.74
C ALA A 144 16.18 -3.63 -13.43
N GLY A 145 17.39 -3.69 -13.98
CA GLY A 145 18.02 -2.62 -14.73
C GLY A 145 17.56 -2.54 -16.20
N PRO A 146 18.18 -1.65 -16.97
CA PRO A 146 17.88 -1.46 -18.39
C PRO A 146 18.02 -2.76 -19.19
N GLY A 147 17.03 -3.06 -20.03
CA GLY A 147 17.03 -4.29 -20.83
C GLY A 147 16.90 -5.59 -20.02
N GLY A 148 16.60 -5.50 -18.71
CA GLY A 148 16.58 -6.66 -17.82
C GLY A 148 17.95 -7.01 -17.23
N SER A 149 18.93 -6.10 -17.32
CA SER A 149 20.22 -6.26 -16.63
C SER A 149 20.07 -6.32 -15.11
N ASP A 150 21.09 -6.87 -14.45
CA ASP A 150 21.14 -6.89 -13.00
C ASP A 150 21.20 -5.46 -12.46
N ALA A 151 20.37 -5.20 -11.45
CA ALA A 151 20.38 -3.96 -10.69
C ALA A 151 20.34 -4.30 -9.20
N HIS A 152 21.22 -3.69 -8.44
CA HIS A 152 21.40 -4.03 -7.03
C HIS A 152 20.97 -2.87 -6.15
N LEU A 153 20.03 -3.12 -5.24
CA LEU A 153 19.67 -2.17 -4.21
C LEU A 153 20.86 -1.96 -3.27
N MET A 154 21.20 -0.71 -2.99
CA MET A 154 22.28 -0.42 -2.06
C MET A 154 21.96 -0.85 -0.63
N PRO A 155 22.98 -1.34 0.11
CA PRO A 155 22.83 -1.56 1.54
C PRO A 155 22.35 -0.28 2.21
N TYR A 156 21.42 -0.44 3.15
CA TYR A 156 20.79 0.70 3.80
C TYR A 156 21.77 1.64 4.51
N GLY A 157 22.83 1.09 5.13
CA GLY A 157 23.88 1.91 5.75
C GLY A 157 24.57 2.82 4.75
N THR A 158 24.83 2.33 3.53
CA THR A 158 25.37 3.11 2.42
C THR A 158 24.40 4.20 1.99
N SER A 159 23.11 3.88 1.86
CA SER A 159 22.08 4.89 1.55
C SER A 159 22.00 5.99 2.60
N VAL A 160 22.08 5.65 3.90
CA VAL A 160 22.12 6.63 4.99
C VAL A 160 23.35 7.52 4.90
N ALA A 161 24.52 6.96 4.64
CA ALA A 161 25.75 7.74 4.49
C ALA A 161 25.67 8.74 3.32
N ILE A 162 25.17 8.29 2.16
CA ILE A 162 24.99 9.15 0.97
C ILE A 162 23.96 10.26 1.26
N GLN A 163 22.84 9.92 1.90
CA GLN A 163 21.79 10.87 2.27
C GLN A 163 22.30 11.97 3.21
N GLY A 164 23.10 11.59 4.22
CA GLY A 164 23.71 12.58 5.07
C GLY A 164 24.77 13.41 4.34
N ASN A 165 25.51 12.84 3.37
CA ASN A 165 26.50 13.59 2.57
C ASN A 165 25.81 14.65 1.72
N LEU A 166 24.66 14.31 1.13
CA LEU A 166 23.80 15.28 0.45
C LEU A 166 23.39 16.42 1.39
N ILE A 167 22.93 16.12 2.61
CA ILE A 167 22.55 17.16 3.58
C ILE A 167 23.73 18.05 3.93
N ALA A 168 24.91 17.47 4.17
CA ALA A 168 26.12 18.23 4.46
C ALA A 168 26.49 19.18 3.32
N LEU A 169 26.43 18.70 2.07
CA LEU A 169 26.70 19.51 0.87
C LEU A 169 25.69 20.65 0.69
N LEU A 170 24.39 20.36 0.86
CA LEU A 170 23.34 21.37 0.77
C LEU A 170 23.50 22.45 1.86
N ALA A 171 23.93 22.06 3.06
CA ALA A 171 24.15 22.98 4.17
C ALA A 171 25.41 23.83 4.00
N ASP A 172 26.49 23.25 3.47
CA ASP A 172 27.73 23.96 3.15
C ASP A 172 27.52 25.01 2.05
N ALA A 173 26.71 24.69 1.04
CA ALA A 173 26.38 25.62 -0.05
C ALA A 173 25.67 26.91 0.41
N ILE A 174 25.05 26.90 1.59
CA ILE A 174 24.41 28.09 2.19
C ILE A 174 25.22 28.67 3.36
N GLY A 175 26.44 28.18 3.60
CA GLY A 175 27.34 28.67 4.64
C GLY A 175 27.05 28.16 6.05
N CYS A 176 26.28 27.08 6.21
CA CYS A 176 25.92 26.48 7.50
C CYS A 176 26.42 25.01 7.56
N PRO A 177 27.74 24.76 7.56
CA PRO A 177 28.30 23.41 7.44
C PRO A 177 27.81 22.50 8.57
N LEU A 178 27.47 21.24 8.23
CA LEU A 178 26.91 20.28 9.18
C LEU A 178 27.98 19.75 10.16
N PRO A 179 27.91 20.05 11.47
CA PRO A 179 28.89 19.57 12.44
C PRO A 179 28.86 18.05 12.61
N GLY A 180 30.01 17.43 12.90
CA GLY A 180 30.13 15.98 13.09
C GLY A 180 29.12 15.38 14.10
N PRO A 181 28.92 15.97 15.29
CA PRO A 181 27.90 15.49 16.23
C PRO A 181 26.46 15.60 15.69
N ALA A 182 26.12 16.72 15.05
CA ALA A 182 24.80 16.90 14.43
C ALA A 182 24.58 15.92 13.27
N ARG A 183 25.64 15.62 12.50
CA ARG A 183 25.62 14.61 11.43
C ARG A 183 25.19 13.24 11.94
N ARG A 184 25.67 12.82 13.11
CA ARG A 184 25.25 11.53 13.71
C ARG A 184 23.75 11.49 14.01
N VAL A 185 23.16 12.62 14.41
CA VAL A 185 21.71 12.72 14.61
C VAL A 185 20.98 12.66 13.26
N VAL A 186 21.47 13.33 12.22
CA VAL A 186 20.92 13.23 10.86
C VAL A 186 20.95 11.79 10.33
N ASP A 187 22.06 11.10 10.52
CA ASP A 187 22.21 9.70 10.12
C ASP A 187 21.28 8.79 10.94
N ALA A 188 21.13 9.02 12.24
CA ALA A 188 20.19 8.29 13.10
C ALA A 188 18.72 8.53 12.71
N ILE A 189 18.36 9.78 12.38
CA ILE A 189 17.05 10.13 11.82
C ILE A 189 16.82 9.31 10.57
N SER A 190 17.76 9.33 9.63
CA SER A 190 17.69 8.60 8.36
C SER A 190 17.60 7.09 8.58
N ARG A 191 18.37 6.55 9.54
CA ARG A 191 18.45 5.12 9.86
C ARG A 191 17.19 4.57 10.52
N PHE A 192 16.48 5.37 11.32
CA PHE A 192 15.28 4.91 12.02
C PHE A 192 14.23 4.31 11.08
N ARG A 193 13.65 3.18 11.49
CA ARG A 193 12.56 2.50 10.77
C ARG A 193 11.35 2.29 11.68
N PRO A 194 10.17 2.84 11.34
CA PRO A 194 8.97 2.68 12.14
C PRO A 194 8.42 1.25 12.15
N GLY A 195 8.93 0.34 11.30
CA GLY A 195 8.53 -1.06 11.31
C GLY A 195 8.76 -1.77 12.64
N ARG A 196 9.81 -1.40 13.39
CA ARG A 196 10.06 -1.97 14.74
C ARG A 196 8.97 -1.57 15.72
N LEU A 197 8.57 -0.30 15.72
CA LEU A 197 7.48 0.19 16.55
C LEU A 197 6.11 -0.33 16.07
N SER A 198 5.77 -0.07 14.81
CA SER A 198 4.43 -0.36 14.27
C SER A 198 4.15 -1.84 13.99
N GLY A 199 5.21 -2.64 13.79
CA GLY A 199 5.14 -4.08 13.58
C GLY A 199 5.26 -4.88 14.88
N ASN A 200 6.32 -4.64 15.67
CA ASN A 200 6.58 -5.44 16.87
C ASN A 200 5.74 -4.98 18.08
N LEU A 201 5.44 -3.67 18.15
CA LEU A 201 4.75 -3.04 19.27
C LEU A 201 3.51 -2.25 18.82
N PRO A 202 2.56 -2.86 18.08
CA PRO A 202 1.41 -2.15 17.50
C PRO A 202 0.51 -1.47 18.55
N GLY A 203 0.52 -1.97 19.79
CA GLY A 203 -0.21 -1.36 20.91
C GLY A 203 0.32 0.01 21.35
N LEU A 204 1.58 0.35 21.00
CA LEU A 204 2.18 1.66 21.30
C LEU A 204 1.88 2.71 20.24
N VAL A 205 1.44 2.31 19.04
CA VAL A 205 1.17 3.24 17.95
C VAL A 205 -0.07 4.08 18.29
N PRO A 206 0.03 5.42 18.30
CA PRO A 206 -1.10 6.27 18.65
C PRO A 206 -2.18 6.21 17.58
N ARG A 207 -3.42 6.49 18.00
CA ARG A 207 -4.51 6.72 17.05
C ARG A 207 -4.19 7.98 16.22
N LYS A 208 -4.51 7.94 14.91
CA LYS A 208 -4.12 8.92 13.89
C LYS A 208 -4.11 10.38 14.39
N GLY A 209 -3.00 11.07 14.12
CA GLY A 209 -2.83 12.51 14.38
C GLY A 209 -2.45 12.89 15.81
N ARG A 210 -2.33 11.92 16.72
CA ARG A 210 -1.83 12.18 18.09
C ARG A 210 -0.34 11.86 18.18
N PRO A 211 0.43 12.63 18.97
CA PRO A 211 1.82 12.30 19.27
C PRO A 211 1.90 11.00 20.08
N LEU A 212 3.06 10.33 20.00
CA LEU A 212 3.41 9.23 20.90
C LEU A 212 3.52 9.76 22.33
N SER A 213 3.00 9.00 23.31
CA SER A 213 3.25 9.33 24.72
C SER A 213 4.73 9.08 25.05
N LEU A 214 5.28 9.85 25.99
CA LEU A 214 6.65 9.64 26.46
C LEU A 214 6.85 8.24 27.05
N GLU A 215 5.83 7.68 27.69
CA GLU A 215 5.84 6.29 28.17
C GLU A 215 5.98 5.29 27.02
N ALA A 216 5.28 5.50 25.90
CA ALA A 216 5.40 4.66 24.72
C ALA A 216 6.80 4.78 24.09
N VAL A 217 7.37 5.99 24.04
CA VAL A 217 8.75 6.22 23.59
C VAL A 217 9.75 5.52 24.51
N ALA A 218 9.62 5.68 25.84
CA ALA A 218 10.48 5.02 26.82
C ALA A 218 10.43 3.49 26.67
N THR A 219 9.22 2.94 26.52
CA THR A 219 9.01 1.50 26.31
C THR A 219 9.66 1.02 25.01
N TYR A 220 9.54 1.79 23.94
CA TYR A 220 10.20 1.49 22.67
C TYR A 220 11.73 1.49 22.80
N LEU A 221 12.31 2.54 23.40
CA LEU A 221 13.76 2.65 23.57
C LEU A 221 14.31 1.51 24.43
N ALA A 222 13.63 1.17 25.53
CA ALA A 222 14.07 0.10 26.41
C ALA A 222 13.98 -1.29 25.75
N ARG A 223 12.93 -1.57 24.97
CA ARG A 223 12.68 -2.92 24.40
C ARG A 223 13.32 -3.16 23.04
N GLU A 224 13.37 -2.14 22.18
CA GLU A 224 13.85 -2.29 20.78
C GLU A 224 15.23 -1.68 20.57
N ALA A 225 15.71 -0.85 21.49
CA ALA A 225 17.02 -0.22 21.40
C ALA A 225 17.95 -0.53 22.58
N ASP A 226 17.51 -1.34 23.55
CA ASP A 226 18.24 -1.63 24.79
C ASP A 226 18.74 -0.37 25.50
N LEU A 227 17.96 0.72 25.38
CA LEU A 227 18.28 2.03 25.92
C LEU A 227 17.27 2.40 27.01
N SER A 228 17.67 2.20 28.27
CA SER A 228 16.87 2.60 29.44
C SER A 228 17.18 4.05 29.81
N VAL A 229 16.24 4.96 29.56
CA VAL A 229 16.39 6.40 29.84
C VAL A 229 15.52 6.78 31.04
N PRO A 230 16.05 7.47 32.07
CA PRO A 230 15.24 8.01 33.15
C PRO A 230 14.20 9.01 32.64
N ASP A 231 12.98 8.99 33.21
CA ASP A 231 11.88 9.86 32.79
C ASP A 231 12.23 11.35 32.77
N VAL A 232 13.00 11.81 33.75
CA VAL A 232 13.46 13.21 33.84
C VAL A 232 14.34 13.56 32.65
N THR A 233 15.26 12.67 32.28
CA THR A 233 16.14 12.83 31.12
C THR A 233 15.35 12.80 29.82
N LEU A 234 14.40 11.86 29.67
CA LEU A 234 13.57 11.76 28.47
C LEU A 234 12.72 13.01 28.26
N ARG A 235 12.13 13.57 29.33
CA ARG A 235 11.41 14.86 29.28
C ARG A 235 12.33 16.01 28.88
N SER A 236 13.56 16.04 29.42
CA SER A 236 14.54 17.06 29.06
C SER A 236 14.91 17.01 27.57
N TRP A 237 15.06 15.80 27.00
CA TRP A 237 15.32 15.63 25.58
C TRP A 237 14.12 16.02 24.72
N GLN A 238 12.90 15.68 25.14
CA GLN A 238 11.69 16.10 24.41
C GLN A 238 11.61 17.63 24.34
N ALA A 239 11.82 18.32 25.47
CA ALA A 239 11.79 19.78 25.53
C ALA A 239 12.90 20.41 24.67
N LEU A 240 14.09 19.80 24.64
CA LEU A 240 15.20 20.24 23.79
C LEU A 240 14.87 20.10 22.29
N LEU A 241 14.23 19.01 21.88
CA LEU A 241 14.00 18.68 20.48
C LEU A 241 12.74 19.31 19.87
N GLU A 242 11.78 19.71 20.69
CA GLU A 242 10.48 20.24 20.23
C GLU A 242 10.60 21.42 19.25
N PRO A 243 11.46 22.44 19.48
CA PRO A 243 11.65 23.53 18.52
C PRO A 243 12.16 23.05 17.15
N ALA A 244 13.16 22.17 17.14
CA ALA A 244 13.69 21.60 15.90
C ALA A 244 12.64 20.76 15.16
N GLN A 245 11.83 19.96 15.88
CA GLN A 245 10.72 19.20 15.29
C GLN A 245 9.67 20.10 14.63
N LEU A 246 9.40 21.28 15.20
CA LEU A 246 8.48 22.26 14.63
C LEU A 246 9.05 22.85 13.32
N LEU A 247 10.33 23.20 13.29
CA LEU A 247 11.01 23.73 12.11
C LEU A 247 11.11 22.70 10.97
N LEU A 248 11.47 21.45 11.27
CA LEU A 248 11.54 20.38 10.27
C LEU A 248 10.15 20.10 9.66
N ARG A 249 9.12 20.06 10.50
CA ARG A 249 7.73 19.85 10.06
C ARG A 249 7.20 21.00 9.22
N SER A 250 7.50 22.25 9.58
CA SER A 250 7.09 23.40 8.79
C SER A 250 7.80 23.44 7.44
N ALA A 251 9.09 23.11 7.39
CA ALA A 251 9.87 23.03 6.17
C ALA A 251 9.38 21.93 5.21
N LEU A 252 8.98 20.76 5.74
CA LEU A 252 8.42 19.68 4.92
C LEU A 252 7.01 19.99 4.40
N ALA A 253 6.27 20.85 5.10
CA ALA A 253 4.90 21.26 4.75
C ALA A 253 3.93 20.07 4.59
N GLU A 254 4.07 19.05 5.43
CA GLU A 254 3.21 17.86 5.44
C GLU A 254 2.54 17.62 6.81
N PRO A 255 1.40 16.91 6.88
CA PRO A 255 0.72 16.61 8.13
C PRO A 255 1.62 15.85 9.11
N PHE A 256 1.47 16.08 10.40
CA PHE A 256 2.21 15.37 11.46
C PHE A 256 2.06 13.84 11.33
N ASP A 257 3.19 13.13 11.36
CA ASP A 257 3.25 11.67 11.41
C ASP A 257 3.95 11.21 12.69
N PRO A 258 3.25 10.55 13.64
CA PRO A 258 3.88 10.06 14.87
C PRO A 258 4.96 8.98 14.64
N LEU A 259 5.02 8.37 13.46
CA LEU A 259 6.00 7.35 13.11
C LEU A 259 7.21 7.93 12.36
N SER A 260 7.25 9.23 12.15
CA SER A 260 8.37 9.94 11.55
C SER A 260 9.45 10.23 12.60
N SER A 261 10.72 9.92 12.30
CA SER A 261 11.84 10.34 13.14
C SER A 261 12.16 11.83 13.01
N ALA A 262 11.53 12.57 12.09
CA ALA A 262 11.62 14.03 12.05
C ALA A 262 10.56 14.69 12.94
N ASP A 263 9.36 14.12 13.04
CA ASP A 263 8.28 14.66 13.87
C ASP A 263 8.34 14.15 15.32
N THR A 264 8.84 12.93 15.53
CA THR A 264 9.09 12.34 16.86
C THR A 264 10.55 11.91 16.96
N MET A 265 11.45 12.88 17.08
CA MET A 265 12.91 12.65 17.00
C MET A 265 13.48 11.73 18.06
N LEU A 266 12.83 11.58 19.22
CA LEU A 266 13.26 10.64 20.24
C LEU A 266 13.29 9.19 19.74
N LEU A 267 12.53 8.85 18.70
CA LEU A 267 12.59 7.54 18.06
C LEU A 267 13.95 7.26 17.41
N ALA A 268 14.67 8.30 16.97
CA ALA A 268 16.02 8.17 16.41
C ALA A 268 17.11 8.00 17.48
N ALA A 269 16.83 8.33 18.75
CA ALA A 269 17.82 8.20 19.83
C ALA A 269 18.32 6.76 20.00
N GLY A 270 17.45 5.77 19.77
CA GLY A 270 17.84 4.35 19.80
C GLY A 270 18.75 3.93 18.64
N GLU A 271 18.69 4.62 17.50
CA GLU A 271 19.61 4.39 16.37
C GLU A 271 20.94 5.12 16.55
N LEU A 272 20.93 6.25 17.25
CA LEU A 272 22.15 6.94 17.67
C LEU A 272 22.92 6.13 18.72
N TRP A 273 22.20 5.52 19.68
CA TRP A 273 22.78 4.63 20.69
C TRP A 273 23.48 3.40 20.09
N ARG A 274 22.95 2.87 18.98
CA ARG A 274 23.48 1.70 18.27
C ARG A 274 24.46 2.06 17.15
N ASP A 275 24.81 3.32 16.99
CA ASP A 275 25.70 3.75 15.93
C ASP A 275 27.13 3.26 16.21
N PRO A 276 27.72 2.41 15.34
CA PRO A 276 29.05 1.83 15.58
C PRO A 276 30.16 2.87 15.53
N ASP A 277 29.93 4.03 14.91
CA ASP A 277 30.94 5.07 14.78
C ASP A 277 30.91 6.06 15.95
N VAL A 278 29.97 5.92 16.88
CA VAL A 278 29.93 6.71 18.10
C VAL A 278 30.94 6.12 19.11
N PRO A 279 31.85 6.93 19.69
CA PRO A 279 32.84 6.43 20.64
C PRO A 279 32.22 5.67 21.80
N THR A 280 32.79 4.50 22.12
CA THR A 280 32.39 3.68 23.26
C THR A 280 33.41 3.81 24.40
N PRO A 281 32.99 3.74 25.67
CA PRO A 281 31.63 3.46 26.16
C PRO A 281 30.68 4.66 26.00
N LEU A 282 29.47 4.39 25.52
CA LEU A 282 28.42 5.41 25.39
C LEU A 282 27.56 5.41 26.65
N GLU A 283 27.29 6.60 27.19
CA GLU A 283 26.41 6.81 28.33
C GLU A 283 25.19 7.62 27.89
N VAL A 284 24.10 7.54 28.64
CA VAL A 284 22.88 8.32 28.37
C VAL A 284 23.19 9.82 28.28
N ALA A 285 24.09 10.34 29.11
CA ALA A 285 24.48 11.74 29.07
C ALA A 285 25.10 12.18 27.73
N HIS A 286 25.82 11.29 27.04
CA HIS A 286 26.43 11.57 25.74
C HIS A 286 25.37 11.75 24.64
N ILE A 287 24.26 11.02 24.67
CA ILE A 287 23.14 11.24 23.73
C ILE A 287 22.67 12.70 23.81
N GLY A 288 22.52 13.23 25.04
CA GLY A 288 22.11 14.61 25.25
C GLY A 288 23.06 15.64 24.62
N TYR A 289 24.36 15.35 24.52
CA TYR A 289 25.31 16.21 23.81
C TYR A 289 25.02 16.26 22.30
N TYR A 290 24.90 15.10 21.64
CA TYR A 290 24.57 15.04 20.20
C TYR A 290 23.25 15.75 19.86
N LEU A 291 22.22 15.55 20.70
CA LEU A 291 20.93 16.21 20.50
C LEU A 291 21.05 17.74 20.61
N ARG A 292 21.85 18.27 21.55
CA ARG A 292 22.10 19.72 21.68
C ARG A 292 22.82 20.31 20.47
N GLU A 293 23.87 19.62 20.00
CA GLU A 293 24.62 20.06 18.81
C GLU A 293 23.72 20.08 17.57
N PHE A 294 22.86 19.07 17.41
CA PHE A 294 21.88 19.05 16.33
C PHE A 294 20.87 20.21 16.43
N THR A 295 20.31 20.47 17.62
CA THR A 295 19.35 21.57 17.77
C THR A 295 20.00 22.93 17.53
N ALA A 296 21.23 23.13 17.98
CA ALA A 296 21.98 24.36 17.71
C ALA A 296 22.21 24.57 16.20
N TRP A 297 22.53 23.51 15.47
CA TRP A 297 22.67 23.57 14.00
C TRP A 297 21.34 23.85 13.29
N ILE A 298 20.22 23.27 13.75
CA ILE A 298 18.88 23.61 13.22
C ILE A 298 18.53 25.08 13.50
N ASP A 299 18.89 25.61 14.66
CA ASP A 299 18.69 27.01 14.99
C ASP A 299 19.53 27.91 14.07
N GLU A 300 20.79 27.56 13.80
CA GLU A 300 21.64 28.25 12.83
C GLU A 300 21.03 28.25 11.42
N LEU A 301 20.55 27.10 10.94
CA LEU A 301 19.83 27.00 9.67
C LEU A 301 18.59 27.89 9.64
N SER A 302 17.86 28.01 10.75
CA SER A 302 16.67 28.86 10.81
C SER A 302 17.00 30.34 10.56
N LEU A 303 18.20 30.80 10.95
CA LEU A 303 18.67 32.17 10.72
C LEU A 303 19.00 32.44 9.24
N ALA A 304 19.36 31.41 8.46
CA ALA A 304 19.56 31.53 7.02
C ALA A 304 18.24 31.66 6.23
N GLY A 305 17.08 31.51 6.89
CA GLY A 305 15.77 31.83 6.33
C GLY A 305 15.38 30.94 5.14
N PRO A 306 14.82 31.50 4.04
CA PRO A 306 14.34 30.72 2.89
C PRO A 306 15.41 29.84 2.23
N ALA A 307 16.69 30.21 2.32
CA ALA A 307 17.79 29.44 1.75
C ALA A 307 17.99 28.08 2.45
N ALA A 308 17.59 27.96 3.72
CA ALA A 308 17.70 26.71 4.49
C ALA A 308 16.54 25.73 4.26
N VAL A 309 15.45 26.17 3.60
CA VAL A 309 14.27 25.32 3.38
C VAL A 309 14.62 24.00 2.66
N PRO A 310 15.47 23.96 1.61
CA PRO A 310 15.89 22.71 0.99
C PRO A 310 16.64 21.77 1.94
N VAL A 311 17.48 22.30 2.84
CA VAL A 311 18.23 21.50 3.83
C VAL A 311 17.26 20.91 4.86
N LEU A 312 16.44 21.77 5.47
CA LEU A 312 15.47 21.39 6.50
C LEU A 312 14.42 20.40 5.96
N SER A 313 13.91 20.63 4.76
CA SER A 313 12.94 19.73 4.13
C SER A 313 13.56 18.38 3.76
N THR A 314 14.84 18.35 3.35
CA THR A 314 15.56 17.10 3.06
C THR A 314 15.78 16.28 4.34
N VAL A 315 16.20 16.91 5.44
CA VAL A 315 16.32 16.25 6.77
C VAL A 315 14.96 15.68 7.19
N ALA A 316 13.89 16.47 7.04
CA ALA A 316 12.55 16.05 7.41
C ALA A 316 12.01 14.92 6.52
N GLU A 317 12.26 14.99 5.21
CA GLU A 317 11.90 13.95 4.26
C GLU A 317 12.61 12.65 4.60
N TYR A 318 13.91 12.70 4.89
CA TYR A 318 14.68 11.54 5.35
C TYR A 318 14.33 11.09 6.76
N GLY A 319 13.50 11.81 7.52
CA GLY A 319 12.88 11.31 8.75
C GLY A 319 11.64 10.45 8.49
N ARG A 320 10.90 10.72 7.42
CA ARG A 320 9.65 10.02 7.05
C ARG A 320 9.85 8.90 6.04
N ARG A 321 10.75 9.15 5.11
CA ARG A 321 10.96 8.38 3.89
C ARG A 321 12.45 8.19 3.70
N TRP A 322 12.83 7.33 2.77
CA TRP A 322 14.22 7.20 2.36
C TRP A 322 14.25 7.06 0.84
N GLU A 323 15.36 7.47 0.24
CA GLU A 323 15.57 7.33 -1.20
C GLU A 323 16.25 6.00 -1.49
N ALA A 324 15.58 5.15 -2.26
CA ALA A 324 16.10 3.87 -2.68
C ALA A 324 17.10 4.07 -3.82
N LEU A 325 18.37 3.80 -3.52
CA LEU A 325 19.48 3.88 -4.47
C LEU A 325 19.78 2.49 -5.04
N ALA A 326 19.95 2.42 -6.35
CA ALA A 326 20.42 1.21 -7.00
C ALA A 326 21.69 1.43 -7.79
N ALA A 327 22.63 0.48 -7.63
CA ALA A 327 23.73 0.30 -8.55
C ALA A 327 23.20 -0.32 -9.84
N VAL A 328 23.38 0.40 -10.94
CA VAL A 328 22.89 0.03 -12.27
C VAL A 328 23.96 0.34 -13.31
N THR A 329 24.21 -0.62 -14.19
CA THR A 329 25.02 -0.42 -15.40
C THR A 329 24.12 -0.05 -16.58
N LEU A 330 24.46 1.02 -17.28
CA LEU A 330 23.66 1.58 -18.37
C LEU A 330 24.51 2.28 -19.42
N ASP A 331 23.94 2.50 -20.61
CA ASP A 331 24.49 3.38 -21.64
C ASP A 331 24.11 4.84 -21.34
N PRO A 332 25.07 5.74 -21.04
CA PRO A 332 24.78 7.12 -20.65
C PRO A 332 24.16 7.94 -21.80
N TYR A 333 24.30 7.51 -23.06
CA TYR A 333 23.81 8.22 -24.23
C TYR A 333 22.35 7.90 -24.57
N ARG A 334 21.77 6.89 -23.94
CA ARG A 334 20.41 6.41 -24.25
C ARG A 334 19.49 6.55 -23.04
N PRO A 335 18.19 6.80 -23.28
CA PRO A 335 17.20 6.66 -22.22
C PRO A 335 17.23 5.26 -21.65
N CYS A 336 17.08 5.13 -20.34
CA CYS A 336 17.15 3.85 -19.65
C CYS A 336 15.92 3.65 -18.74
N LEU A 337 15.50 2.40 -18.59
CA LEU A 337 14.31 2.03 -17.81
C LEU A 337 14.73 1.14 -16.64
N ILE A 338 14.42 1.58 -15.43
CA ILE A 338 14.61 0.78 -14.21
C ILE A 338 13.24 0.36 -13.70
N LYS A 339 13.08 -0.92 -13.40
CA LYS A 339 11.84 -1.48 -12.88
C LYS A 339 12.06 -1.98 -11.47
N MET A 340 11.20 -1.59 -10.54
CA MET A 340 11.15 -2.17 -9.20
C MET A 340 9.76 -2.76 -8.93
N SER A 341 9.72 -3.82 -8.12
CA SER A 341 8.48 -4.32 -7.53
C SER A 341 8.66 -4.48 -6.03
N GLU A 342 7.68 -4.08 -5.24
CA GLU A 342 7.69 -4.22 -3.78
C GLU A 342 6.32 -4.69 -3.30
N GLU A 343 6.29 -5.52 -2.26
CA GLU A 343 5.07 -5.85 -1.55
C GLU A 343 4.86 -4.92 -0.36
N ARG A 344 3.66 -4.36 -0.31
CA ARG A 344 3.25 -3.33 0.63
C ARG A 344 2.04 -3.80 1.41
N ARG A 345 1.85 -3.24 2.60
CA ARG A 345 0.59 -3.41 3.32
C ARG A 345 -0.50 -2.57 2.67
N THR A 346 -1.64 -3.18 2.36
CA THR A 346 -2.82 -2.43 1.92
C THR A 346 -3.34 -1.55 3.07
N VAL A 347 -3.51 -0.25 2.81
CA VAL A 347 -4.12 0.66 3.78
C VAL A 347 -5.61 0.76 3.46
N LEU A 348 -6.44 0.15 4.30
CA LEU A 348 -7.88 0.14 4.13
C LEU A 348 -8.58 1.04 5.14
N ALA A 349 -9.65 1.70 4.72
CA ALA A 349 -10.52 2.48 5.59
C ALA A 349 -11.99 2.11 5.33
N ARG A 350 -12.73 1.82 6.41
CA ARG A 350 -14.16 1.47 6.34
C ARG A 350 -15.06 2.63 5.89
N ARG A 351 -14.56 3.85 6.09
CA ARG A 351 -15.22 5.11 5.78
C ARG A 351 -14.30 5.89 4.87
N CYS A 352 -14.88 6.58 3.91
CA CYS A 352 -14.12 7.44 3.01
C CYS A 352 -13.54 8.61 3.82
N PRO A 353 -12.20 8.76 3.91
CA PRO A 353 -11.58 9.79 4.74
C PRO A 353 -11.55 11.18 4.08
N VAL A 354 -12.11 11.30 2.87
CA VAL A 354 -12.07 12.53 2.07
C VAL A 354 -12.87 13.62 2.76
N ARG A 355 -12.23 14.76 3.00
CA ARG A 355 -12.84 15.98 3.55
C ARG A 355 -13.37 16.82 2.39
N ASP A 356 -14.46 16.37 1.78
CA ASP A 356 -15.11 17.05 0.66
C ASP A 356 -16.62 17.11 0.92
N GLU A 357 -17.15 18.33 1.03
CA GLU A 357 -18.57 18.63 1.31
C GLU A 357 -19.52 18.08 0.23
N SER A 358 -19.03 17.88 -1.00
CA SER A 358 -19.81 17.36 -2.13
C SER A 358 -20.08 15.85 -2.06
N LEU A 359 -19.37 15.10 -1.21
CA LEU A 359 -19.59 13.66 -1.06
C LEU A 359 -20.89 13.36 -0.33
N THR A 360 -21.69 12.43 -0.88
CA THR A 360 -22.91 11.96 -0.23
C THR A 360 -22.61 11.27 1.11
N LEU A 361 -23.55 11.31 2.06
CA LEU A 361 -23.41 10.59 3.33
C LEU A 361 -23.14 9.10 3.12
N ARG A 362 -23.79 8.48 2.13
CA ARG A 362 -23.57 7.07 1.79
C ARG A 362 -22.11 6.81 1.40
N GLN A 363 -21.52 7.65 0.54
CA GLN A 363 -20.11 7.51 0.15
C GLN A 363 -19.16 7.74 1.32
N ARG A 364 -19.47 8.68 2.22
CA ARG A 364 -18.63 8.94 3.39
C ARG A 364 -18.64 7.78 4.38
N TRP A 365 -19.80 7.22 4.67
CA TRP A 365 -19.98 6.31 5.81
C TRP A 365 -20.04 4.83 5.44
N LEU A 366 -20.45 4.49 4.22
CA LEU A 366 -20.76 3.11 3.81
C LEU A 366 -19.89 2.61 2.65
N ALA A 367 -19.01 3.45 2.09
CA ALA A 367 -18.07 3.00 1.07
C ALA A 367 -16.72 2.64 1.70
N PRO A 368 -16.35 1.35 1.74
CA PRO A 368 -14.98 0.97 2.05
C PRO A 368 -14.04 1.50 0.97
N VAL A 369 -12.84 1.90 1.37
CA VAL A 369 -11.84 2.44 0.45
C VAL A 369 -10.45 1.87 0.73
N ALA A 370 -9.65 1.73 -0.32
CA ALA A 370 -8.21 1.58 -0.24
C ALA A 370 -7.53 2.94 -0.42
N LEU A 371 -6.49 3.19 0.37
CA LEU A 371 -5.63 4.36 0.27
C LEU A 371 -4.32 3.94 -0.37
N VAL A 372 -3.98 4.59 -1.47
CA VAL A 372 -2.76 4.34 -2.25
C VAL A 372 -1.96 5.62 -2.31
N ASP A 373 -0.77 5.61 -1.71
CA ASP A 373 0.14 6.76 -1.77
C ASP A 373 0.76 6.86 -3.16
N ILE A 374 0.71 8.06 -3.75
CA ILE A 374 1.29 8.36 -5.06
C ILE A 374 2.43 9.36 -4.93
N ASP A 375 3.50 9.08 -5.66
CA ASP A 375 4.72 9.89 -5.74
C ASP A 375 5.11 9.98 -7.23
N PRO A 376 4.76 11.09 -7.91
CA PRO A 376 5.05 11.26 -9.33
C PRO A 376 6.54 11.36 -9.67
N GLY A 377 7.43 11.48 -8.67
CA GLY A 377 8.88 11.39 -8.86
C GLY A 377 9.53 12.51 -9.69
N GLY A 378 8.90 13.68 -9.81
CA GLY A 378 9.46 14.85 -10.52
C GLY A 378 8.45 15.53 -11.44
N PRO A 379 8.90 16.41 -12.36
CA PRO A 379 8.05 17.19 -13.28
C PRO A 379 7.67 16.48 -14.59
N GLY A 380 8.24 15.30 -14.88
CA GLY A 380 8.02 14.55 -16.13
C GLY A 380 6.59 14.01 -16.35
N SER A 381 6.43 12.95 -17.14
CA SER A 381 5.11 12.29 -17.30
C SER A 381 4.86 11.27 -16.18
N TYR A 382 3.60 11.13 -15.76
CA TYR A 382 3.21 10.19 -14.71
C TYR A 382 2.03 9.34 -15.13
N HIS A 383 2.20 8.02 -15.03
CA HIS A 383 1.14 7.04 -15.28
C HIS A 383 0.85 6.28 -13.99
N VAL A 384 -0.42 6.18 -13.63
CA VAL A 384 -0.83 5.36 -12.48
C VAL A 384 -1.87 4.37 -12.94
N SER A 385 -1.70 3.12 -12.55
CA SER A 385 -2.71 2.07 -12.62
C SER A 385 -2.95 1.53 -11.22
N VAL A 386 -4.21 1.40 -10.83
CA VAL A 386 -4.64 0.69 -9.63
C VAL A 386 -5.58 -0.43 -10.06
N GLY A 387 -5.27 -1.66 -9.67
CA GLY A 387 -6.06 -2.84 -9.97
C GLY A 387 -6.24 -3.75 -8.75
N THR A 388 -7.08 -4.76 -8.90
CA THR A 388 -7.26 -5.85 -7.93
C THR A 388 -7.12 -7.19 -8.65
N ASP A 389 -6.46 -8.16 -8.01
CA ASP A 389 -6.42 -9.56 -8.52
C ASP A 389 -7.66 -10.35 -8.09
N ASP A 390 -8.49 -9.77 -7.22
CA ASP A 390 -9.72 -10.37 -6.73
C ASP A 390 -10.91 -9.99 -7.61
N THR A 391 -11.36 -10.96 -8.43
CA THR A 391 -12.49 -10.81 -9.35
C THR A 391 -13.84 -10.62 -8.65
N SER A 392 -13.90 -10.78 -7.33
CA SER A 392 -15.13 -10.51 -6.56
C SER A 392 -15.27 -9.05 -6.12
N ILE A 393 -14.20 -8.26 -6.30
CA ILE A 393 -14.12 -6.86 -5.91
C ILE A 393 -14.09 -5.97 -7.15
N GLU A 394 -14.91 -4.93 -7.12
CA GLU A 394 -14.93 -3.85 -8.08
C GLU A 394 -14.33 -2.58 -7.47
N LEU A 395 -13.62 -1.83 -8.30
CA LEU A 395 -13.01 -0.55 -7.99
C LEU A 395 -13.90 0.57 -8.51
N SER A 396 -14.25 1.51 -7.63
CA SER A 396 -14.87 2.76 -8.06
C SER A 396 -13.81 3.71 -8.63
N THR A 397 -14.25 4.72 -9.39
CA THR A 397 -13.38 5.80 -9.85
C THR A 397 -12.62 6.41 -8.65
N PRO A 398 -11.28 6.35 -8.63
CA PRO A 398 -10.49 6.85 -7.50
C PRO A 398 -10.56 8.37 -7.41
N ILE A 399 -10.54 8.88 -6.18
CA ILE A 399 -10.44 10.32 -5.90
C ILE A 399 -8.99 10.63 -5.54
N THR A 400 -8.37 11.61 -6.19
CA THR A 400 -7.06 12.11 -5.76
C THR A 400 -7.24 13.12 -4.62
N VAL A 401 -6.50 12.91 -3.54
CA VAL A 401 -6.48 13.80 -2.38
C VAL A 401 -5.06 14.18 -2.02
N ASP A 402 -4.91 15.32 -1.36
CA ASP A 402 -3.66 15.71 -0.71
C ASP A 402 -3.38 14.84 0.53
N LEU A 403 -2.27 15.10 1.20
CA LEU A 403 -1.91 14.37 2.41
C LEU A 403 -2.84 14.65 3.60
N GLU A 404 -3.60 15.74 3.57
CA GLU A 404 -4.66 16.10 4.53
C GLU A 404 -6.02 15.50 4.20
N HIS A 405 -6.12 14.70 3.14
CA HIS A 405 -7.33 14.09 2.60
C HIS A 405 -8.34 15.11 2.02
N ARG A 406 -7.88 16.30 1.62
CA ARG A 406 -8.66 17.24 0.82
C ARG A 406 -8.56 16.87 -0.64
N ARG A 407 -9.67 16.98 -1.36
CA ARG A 407 -9.71 16.62 -2.78
C ARG A 407 -8.85 17.56 -3.61
N ILE A 408 -8.01 16.98 -4.47
CA ILE A 408 -7.25 17.72 -5.48
C ILE A 408 -8.03 17.63 -6.79
N ALA A 409 -8.35 18.78 -7.38
CA ALA A 409 -8.91 18.83 -8.71
C ALA A 409 -7.89 18.27 -9.71
N ARG A 410 -8.29 17.24 -10.47
CA ARG A 410 -7.47 16.73 -11.56
C ARG A 410 -7.65 17.65 -12.76
N THR A 411 -6.76 18.61 -12.91
CA THR A 411 -6.86 19.64 -13.96
C THR A 411 -6.45 19.13 -15.34
N TYR A 412 -5.49 18.21 -15.43
CA TYR A 412 -5.02 17.67 -16.71
C TYR A 412 -4.74 16.17 -16.62
N VAL A 413 -5.76 15.38 -16.95
CA VAL A 413 -5.65 13.94 -17.21
C VAL A 413 -5.90 13.76 -18.69
N GLU A 414 -4.90 13.28 -19.42
CA GLU A 414 -5.01 13.17 -20.89
C GLU A 414 -5.83 11.96 -21.30
N ASP A 415 -5.70 10.85 -20.57
CA ASP A 415 -6.43 9.61 -20.84
C ASP A 415 -6.71 8.83 -19.55
N VAL A 416 -7.83 8.12 -19.56
CA VAL A 416 -8.30 7.27 -18.47
C VAL A 416 -8.75 5.92 -19.03
N HIS A 417 -8.09 4.86 -18.60
CA HIS A 417 -8.54 3.50 -18.83
C HIS A 417 -9.27 3.00 -17.60
N GLN A 418 -10.55 2.64 -17.73
CA GLN A 418 -11.35 2.17 -16.60
C GLN A 418 -12.11 0.90 -16.97
N ASN A 419 -11.96 -0.10 -16.10
CA ASN A 419 -12.79 -1.29 -16.03
C ASN A 419 -13.18 -1.51 -14.55
N ARG A 420 -14.04 -2.50 -14.28
CA ARG A 420 -14.50 -2.87 -12.93
C ARG A 420 -13.36 -3.22 -11.99
N GLU A 421 -12.27 -3.79 -12.49
CA GLU A 421 -11.15 -4.28 -11.67
C GLU A 421 -9.90 -3.39 -11.75
N VAL A 422 -9.86 -2.44 -12.68
CA VAL A 422 -8.67 -1.64 -12.98
C VAL A 422 -9.05 -0.20 -13.31
N TYR A 423 -8.34 0.74 -12.70
CA TYR A 423 -8.38 2.16 -13.05
C TYR A 423 -6.97 2.65 -13.35
N ALA A 424 -6.74 3.20 -14.54
CA ALA A 424 -5.49 3.80 -14.91
C ALA A 424 -5.68 5.19 -15.50
N PHE A 425 -4.73 6.09 -15.25
CA PHE A 425 -4.73 7.42 -15.84
C PHE A 425 -3.31 7.88 -16.14
N TYR A 426 -3.21 8.78 -17.13
CA TYR A 426 -1.97 9.42 -17.55
C TYR A 426 -2.05 10.93 -17.39
N THR A 427 -0.99 11.55 -16.86
CA THR A 427 -0.89 12.99 -16.68
C THR A 427 0.51 13.51 -16.99
N THR A 428 0.58 14.67 -17.62
CA THR A 428 1.80 15.45 -17.87
C THR A 428 1.81 16.74 -17.08
N ASP A 429 0.82 16.97 -16.20
CA ASP A 429 0.65 18.23 -15.47
C ASP A 429 1.83 18.49 -14.54
N ALA A 430 2.70 19.44 -14.89
CA ALA A 430 3.85 19.81 -14.06
C ALA A 430 3.43 20.44 -12.72
N ARG A 431 2.19 20.94 -12.59
CA ARG A 431 1.66 21.57 -11.37
C ARG A 431 1.03 20.57 -10.40
N ARG A 432 1.04 19.28 -10.74
CA ARG A 432 0.54 18.22 -9.86
C ARG A 432 1.24 18.25 -8.50
N ALA A 433 0.51 17.87 -7.46
CA ALA A 433 1.09 17.73 -6.14
C ALA A 433 2.26 16.72 -6.16
N ALA A 434 3.40 17.10 -5.56
CA ALA A 434 4.57 16.24 -5.46
C ALA A 434 4.29 14.94 -4.69
N ARG A 435 3.28 14.96 -3.81
CA ARG A 435 2.78 13.82 -3.06
C ARG A 435 1.26 13.92 -2.95
N ALA A 436 0.58 12.80 -3.14
CA ALA A 436 -0.87 12.73 -3.00
C ALA A 436 -1.28 11.30 -2.64
N LYS A 437 -2.57 11.09 -2.41
CA LYS A 437 -3.15 9.77 -2.23
C LYS A 437 -4.30 9.55 -3.20
N LEU A 438 -4.45 8.32 -3.66
CA LEU A 438 -5.64 7.86 -4.33
C LEU A 438 -6.54 7.16 -3.32
N VAL A 439 -7.77 7.64 -3.21
CA VAL A 439 -8.84 7.00 -2.46
C VAL A 439 -9.65 6.18 -3.45
N VAL A 440 -9.47 4.86 -3.40
CA VAL A 440 -10.07 3.91 -4.34
C VAL A 440 -11.23 3.24 -3.62
N GLY A 441 -12.46 3.47 -4.06
CA GLY A 441 -13.62 2.80 -3.47
C GLY A 441 -13.61 1.32 -3.80
N LEU A 442 -13.93 0.50 -2.81
CA LEU A 442 -14.03 -0.94 -2.92
C LEU A 442 -15.48 -1.34 -2.76
N SER A 443 -15.99 -2.12 -3.69
CA SER A 443 -17.31 -2.75 -3.59
C SER A 443 -17.23 -4.20 -4.03
N VAL A 444 -18.13 -5.04 -3.55
CA VAL A 444 -18.36 -6.32 -4.20
C VAL A 444 -19.13 -6.13 -5.50
N SER A 445 -19.09 -7.13 -6.38
CA SER A 445 -19.91 -7.12 -7.60
C SER A 445 -21.39 -6.76 -7.31
N PRO A 446 -22.06 -6.02 -8.23
CA PRO A 446 -23.44 -5.58 -8.06
C PRO A 446 -24.42 -6.71 -7.78
N ASP A 447 -24.17 -7.91 -8.30
CA ASP A 447 -25.02 -9.08 -8.08
C ASP A 447 -24.93 -9.55 -6.63
N VAL A 448 -23.70 -9.70 -6.11
CA VAL A 448 -23.47 -10.06 -4.71
C VAL A 448 -23.98 -8.97 -3.79
N ALA A 449 -23.77 -7.69 -4.12
CA ALA A 449 -24.29 -6.57 -3.35
C ALA A 449 -25.83 -6.58 -3.27
N ARG A 450 -26.51 -6.80 -4.40
CA ARG A 450 -27.98 -6.84 -4.47
C ARG A 450 -28.57 -8.01 -3.70
N VAL A 451 -28.00 -9.21 -3.85
CA VAL A 451 -28.45 -10.41 -3.12
C VAL A 451 -28.23 -10.25 -1.61
N THR A 452 -27.06 -9.76 -1.21
CA THR A 452 -26.75 -9.52 0.20
C THR A 452 -27.70 -8.49 0.81
N LEU A 453 -27.99 -7.40 0.07
CA LEU A 453 -28.95 -6.39 0.51
C LEU A 453 -30.37 -6.96 0.62
N ALA A 454 -30.82 -7.76 -0.35
CA ALA A 454 -32.14 -8.38 -0.32
C ALA A 454 -32.29 -9.30 0.90
N ILE A 455 -31.28 -10.11 1.21
CA ILE A 455 -31.29 -11.01 2.38
C ILE A 455 -31.25 -10.19 3.69
N LEU A 456 -30.47 -9.11 3.75
CA LEU A 456 -30.46 -8.21 4.91
C LEU A 456 -31.84 -7.57 5.14
N VAL A 457 -32.47 -7.04 4.11
CA VAL A 457 -33.81 -6.43 4.20
C VAL A 457 -34.84 -7.46 4.64
N LEU A 458 -34.80 -8.66 4.05
CA LEU A 458 -35.71 -9.75 4.38
C LEU A 458 -35.53 -10.19 5.83
N MET A 459 -34.29 -10.35 6.31
CA MET A 459 -33.99 -10.66 7.71
C MET A 459 -34.45 -9.57 8.67
N CYS A 460 -34.24 -8.29 8.35
CA CYS A 460 -34.74 -7.18 9.15
C CYS A 460 -36.28 -7.23 9.27
N LEU A 461 -36.98 -7.49 8.16
CA LEU A 461 -38.43 -7.60 8.13
C LEU A 461 -38.92 -8.80 8.94
N THR A 462 -38.27 -9.95 8.83
CA THR A 462 -38.58 -11.14 9.64
C THR A 462 -38.40 -10.88 11.14
N VAL A 463 -37.30 -10.23 11.55
CA VAL A 463 -37.06 -9.86 12.94
C VAL A 463 -38.11 -8.87 13.43
N ALA A 464 -38.44 -7.84 12.64
CA ALA A 464 -39.45 -6.85 12.99
C ALA A 464 -40.85 -7.47 13.17
N LEU A 465 -41.29 -8.33 12.24
CA LEU A 465 -42.54 -9.07 12.36
C LEU A 465 -42.55 -10.01 13.57
N SER A 466 -41.38 -10.57 13.90
CA SER A 466 -41.21 -11.43 15.08
C SER A 466 -41.21 -10.67 16.41
N ALA A 467 -41.07 -9.35 16.39
CA ALA A 467 -41.15 -8.51 17.59
C ALA A 467 -42.56 -7.96 17.85
N LEU A 468 -43.48 -8.04 16.88
CA LEU A 468 -44.84 -7.50 17.00
C LEU A 468 -45.79 -8.48 17.70
N PRO A 469 -46.83 -8.02 18.42
CA PRO A 469 -47.77 -8.88 19.14
C PRO A 469 -48.85 -9.47 18.20
N PHE A 470 -48.45 -10.26 17.20
CA PHE A 470 -49.38 -10.95 16.29
C PHE A 470 -49.22 -12.46 16.41
N GLU A 471 -50.34 -13.19 16.34
CA GLU A 471 -50.33 -14.64 16.19
C GLU A 471 -49.91 -15.01 14.77
N LEU A 472 -48.76 -15.65 14.65
CA LEU A 472 -48.24 -16.18 13.39
C LEU A 472 -48.84 -17.58 13.21
N GLY A 473 -49.72 -17.74 12.21
CA GLY A 473 -50.29 -19.05 11.84
C GLY A 473 -49.23 -20.05 11.35
N ALA A 474 -49.60 -21.31 11.14
CA ALA A 474 -48.65 -22.37 10.73
C ALA A 474 -47.89 -22.04 9.42
N ASP A 475 -48.50 -21.30 8.50
CA ASP A 475 -47.87 -20.85 7.24
C ASP A 475 -46.77 -19.80 7.46
N ALA A 476 -46.73 -19.17 8.62
CA ALA A 476 -45.74 -18.15 8.97
C ALA A 476 -44.36 -18.73 9.30
N VAL A 477 -44.24 -20.06 9.46
CA VAL A 477 -42.94 -20.73 9.60
C VAL A 477 -42.06 -20.45 8.38
N ALA A 478 -42.63 -20.35 7.18
CA ALA A 478 -41.89 -20.03 5.96
C ALA A 478 -41.31 -18.60 5.99
N VAL A 479 -42.03 -17.64 6.56
CA VAL A 479 -41.62 -16.23 6.72
C VAL A 479 -40.37 -16.10 7.61
N VAL A 480 -40.15 -17.08 8.49
CA VAL A 480 -38.98 -17.14 9.39
C VAL A 480 -37.89 -18.05 8.82
N ALA A 481 -38.25 -19.23 8.33
CA ALA A 481 -37.31 -20.28 7.90
C ALA A 481 -36.56 -19.93 6.61
N VAL A 482 -37.24 -19.33 5.61
CA VAL A 482 -36.60 -19.01 4.33
C VAL A 482 -35.53 -17.93 4.49
N PRO A 483 -35.80 -16.77 5.12
CA PRO A 483 -34.79 -15.72 5.28
C PRO A 483 -33.62 -16.15 6.15
N SER A 484 -33.91 -16.88 7.24
CA SER A 484 -32.87 -17.38 8.15
C SER A 484 -31.97 -18.42 7.48
N SER A 485 -32.52 -19.29 6.62
CA SER A 485 -31.74 -20.26 5.84
C SER A 485 -30.82 -19.57 4.84
N PHE A 486 -31.29 -18.55 4.12
CA PHE A 486 -30.44 -17.76 3.23
C PHE A 486 -29.34 -16.99 3.98
N ALA A 487 -29.68 -16.38 5.12
CA ALA A 487 -28.71 -15.70 5.96
C ALA A 487 -27.65 -16.66 6.51
N ALA A 488 -28.06 -17.83 7.03
CA ALA A 488 -27.15 -18.88 7.47
C ALA A 488 -26.25 -19.36 6.32
N THR A 489 -26.81 -19.55 5.13
CA THR A 489 -26.03 -19.94 3.94
C THR A 489 -24.96 -18.89 3.61
N LEU A 490 -25.29 -17.59 3.61
CA LEU A 490 -24.33 -16.51 3.37
C LEU A 490 -23.25 -16.40 4.47
N LEU A 491 -23.57 -16.76 5.70
CA LEU A 491 -22.60 -16.77 6.80
C LEU A 491 -21.65 -17.97 6.70
N LEU A 492 -22.17 -19.12 6.28
CA LEU A 492 -21.40 -20.35 6.09
C LEU A 492 -20.58 -20.33 4.79
N THR A 493 -20.96 -19.51 3.80
CA THR A 493 -20.14 -19.35 2.60
C THR A 493 -18.83 -18.65 2.94
N ARG A 494 -17.76 -19.45 2.88
CA ARG A 494 -16.39 -18.94 2.99
C ARG A 494 -16.11 -18.01 1.84
N GLU A 495 -15.53 -16.86 2.16
CA GLU A 495 -15.14 -15.89 1.14
C GLU A 495 -13.86 -16.34 0.46
N ARG A 496 -13.82 -16.18 -0.87
CA ARG A 496 -12.69 -16.62 -1.69
C ARG A 496 -11.42 -15.83 -1.40
N SER A 497 -11.54 -14.60 -0.89
CA SER A 497 -10.40 -13.75 -0.57
C SER A 497 -10.56 -13.05 0.78
N SER A 498 -9.45 -12.60 1.34
CA SER A 498 -9.45 -11.75 2.53
C SER A 498 -9.96 -10.33 2.27
N LEU A 499 -9.83 -9.83 1.03
CA LEU A 499 -10.30 -8.50 0.64
C LEU A 499 -11.83 -8.45 0.60
N ALA A 500 -12.45 -9.45 -0.03
CA ALA A 500 -13.89 -9.70 0.05
C ALA A 500 -14.33 -9.83 1.49
N ALA A 501 -13.65 -10.66 2.30
CA ALA A 501 -14.00 -10.88 3.71
C ALA A 501 -13.97 -9.60 4.52
N TRP A 502 -12.99 -8.75 4.21
CA TRP A 502 -12.96 -7.44 4.79
C TRP A 502 -14.17 -6.63 4.31
N VAL A 503 -14.40 -6.42 3.01
CA VAL A 503 -15.51 -5.60 2.48
C VAL A 503 -16.90 -6.07 2.96
N LEU A 504 -17.21 -7.37 2.88
CA LEU A 504 -18.50 -7.97 3.26
C LEU A 504 -18.68 -8.19 4.77
N GLY A 505 -17.59 -8.18 5.54
CA GLY A 505 -17.60 -8.45 6.98
C GLY A 505 -18.70 -7.73 7.77
N PRO A 506 -18.91 -6.40 7.60
CA PRO A 506 -19.97 -5.68 8.30
C PRO A 506 -21.39 -6.18 7.97
N ALA A 507 -21.65 -6.53 6.70
CA ALA A 507 -22.94 -7.08 6.29
C ALA A 507 -23.17 -8.47 6.91
N LYS A 508 -22.13 -9.31 6.94
CA LYS A 508 -22.19 -10.61 7.63
C LYS A 508 -22.39 -10.46 9.13
N GLN A 509 -21.72 -9.52 9.78
CA GLN A 509 -21.94 -9.24 11.20
C GLN A 509 -23.38 -8.79 11.48
N ALA A 510 -23.96 -7.95 10.61
CA ALA A 510 -25.37 -7.57 10.71
C ALA A 510 -26.31 -8.77 10.53
N LEU A 511 -26.08 -9.63 9.54
CA LEU A 511 -26.86 -10.86 9.36
C LEU A 511 -26.78 -11.81 10.57
N LEU A 512 -25.60 -11.98 11.14
CA LEU A 512 -25.40 -12.78 12.36
C LEU A 512 -26.17 -12.17 13.53
N ALA A 513 -26.08 -10.86 13.73
CA ALA A 513 -26.82 -10.16 14.78
C ALA A 513 -28.33 -10.31 14.61
N LEU A 514 -28.85 -10.23 13.38
CA LEU A 514 -30.26 -10.43 13.07
C LEU A 514 -30.71 -11.87 13.34
N LEU A 515 -29.89 -12.88 13.02
CA LEU A 515 -30.18 -14.27 13.34
C LEU A 515 -30.21 -14.52 14.85
N VAL A 516 -29.25 -13.96 15.59
CA VAL A 516 -29.22 -14.04 17.06
C VAL A 516 -30.45 -13.34 17.66
N ALA A 517 -30.79 -12.15 17.16
CA ALA A 517 -32.00 -11.43 17.59
C ALA A 517 -33.27 -12.25 17.32
N LEU A 518 -33.37 -12.86 16.14
CA LEU A 518 -34.48 -13.74 15.79
C LEU A 518 -34.58 -14.94 16.74
N ALA A 519 -33.45 -15.58 17.06
CA ALA A 519 -33.40 -16.69 18.00
C ALA A 519 -33.86 -16.27 19.40
N VAL A 520 -33.38 -15.12 19.90
CA VAL A 520 -33.80 -14.57 21.20
C VAL A 520 -35.29 -14.25 21.22
N LEU A 521 -35.82 -13.59 20.19
CA LEU A 521 -37.24 -13.27 20.07
C LEU A 521 -38.11 -14.54 20.03
N SER A 522 -37.66 -15.56 19.29
CA SER A 522 -38.37 -16.85 19.23
C SER A 522 -38.41 -17.55 20.58
N GLY A 523 -37.30 -17.53 21.34
CA GLY A 523 -37.23 -18.08 22.69
C GLY A 523 -38.10 -17.32 23.69
N LEU A 524 -38.09 -15.98 23.62
CA LEU A 524 -38.92 -15.16 24.50
C LEU A 524 -40.42 -15.35 24.23
N ARG A 525 -40.83 -15.50 22.96
CA ARG A 525 -42.22 -15.87 22.63
C ARG A 525 -42.59 -17.26 23.14
N ALA A 526 -41.68 -18.24 23.05
CA ALA A 526 -41.90 -19.56 23.63
C ALA A 526 -42.07 -19.52 25.16
N LEU A 527 -41.49 -18.52 25.83
CA LEU A 527 -41.64 -18.26 27.26
C LEU A 527 -42.85 -17.37 27.60
N GLY A 528 -43.70 -17.04 26.63
CA GLY A 528 -44.93 -16.28 26.84
C GLY A 528 -44.79 -14.76 26.68
N TRP A 529 -43.67 -14.25 26.17
CA TRP A 529 -43.57 -12.83 25.83
C TRP A 529 -44.50 -12.50 24.65
N HIS A 530 -45.39 -11.51 24.82
CA HIS A 530 -46.49 -11.18 23.91
C HIS A 530 -47.63 -12.22 23.84
N THR A 531 -47.84 -13.05 24.86
CA THR A 531 -49.14 -13.73 25.00
C THR A 531 -50.23 -12.65 25.11
N PRO A 532 -51.20 -12.59 24.18
CA PRO A 532 -52.34 -11.71 24.36
C PRO A 532 -53.03 -12.07 25.69
N PRO A 533 -53.60 -11.10 26.42
CA PRO A 533 -54.43 -11.42 27.59
C PRO A 533 -55.51 -12.42 27.17
N ALA A 534 -55.68 -13.47 27.97
CA ALA A 534 -56.71 -14.47 27.74
C ALA A 534 -58.08 -13.84 28.00
N ASP A 535 -58.70 -13.29 26.96
CA ASP A 535 -60.14 -13.02 26.96
C ASP A 535 -60.88 -14.09 26.14
N PRO A 536 -62.00 -14.63 26.65
CA PRO A 536 -62.74 -15.70 26.01
C PRO A 536 -63.66 -15.14 24.93
N GLY A 537 -63.68 -15.80 23.78
CA GLY A 537 -64.83 -15.77 22.87
C GLY A 537 -64.84 -14.61 21.87
N GLY A 538 -64.33 -14.90 20.67
CA GLY A 538 -64.46 -14.01 19.52
C GLY A 538 -64.01 -14.67 18.24
N SER A 539 -64.50 -15.88 17.96
CA SER A 539 -64.37 -16.53 16.66
C SER A 539 -64.97 -15.63 15.58
N ILE A 540 -64.12 -14.86 14.90
CA ILE A 540 -64.54 -14.11 13.71
C ILE A 540 -64.65 -15.12 12.55
N MET A 541 -65.92 -15.36 12.16
CA MET A 541 -66.42 -16.12 11.00
C MET A 541 -66.68 -17.62 11.18
N SER A 542 -67.73 -17.95 11.92
CA SER A 542 -68.68 -18.98 11.49
C SER A 542 -69.94 -18.28 10.97
N VAL A 543 -70.15 -18.24 9.66
CA VAL A 543 -71.44 -17.85 9.06
C VAL A 543 -72.35 -19.09 9.08
N PRO A 544 -73.50 -19.07 9.76
CA PRO A 544 -74.44 -20.17 9.71
C PRO A 544 -75.48 -19.94 8.61
N GLY A 545 -75.72 -20.99 7.81
CA GLY A 545 -76.99 -21.22 7.13
C GLY A 545 -76.91 -21.17 5.62
N VAL A 546 -76.69 -22.33 4.98
CA VAL A 546 -77.65 -22.95 4.04
C VAL A 546 -77.37 -24.46 4.00
N SER A 547 -78.25 -25.23 4.62
CA SER A 547 -78.57 -26.62 4.28
C SER A 547 -80.09 -26.62 4.07
N SER A 548 -80.71 -27.14 3.02
CA SER A 548 -80.39 -28.22 2.08
C SER A 548 -81.49 -28.23 1.00
N GLN A 549 -81.21 -28.81 -0.19
CA GLN A 549 -82.10 -29.67 -1.00
C GLN A 549 -81.43 -29.90 -2.37
N LEU A 550 -80.88 -31.10 -2.64
CA LEU A 550 -81.52 -32.30 -3.20
C LEU A 550 -81.43 -32.34 -4.74
N GLY A 551 -80.83 -33.41 -5.30
CA GLY A 551 -81.16 -33.89 -6.65
C GLY A 551 -80.01 -34.15 -7.60
N ALA A 552 -79.43 -35.36 -7.50
CA ALA A 552 -79.03 -36.26 -8.58
C ALA A 552 -78.58 -35.68 -9.95
N LEU A 553 -77.33 -35.99 -10.34
CA LEU A 553 -76.99 -36.75 -11.56
C LEU A 553 -75.47 -36.86 -11.72
N ALA A 554 -74.93 -38.06 -11.50
CA ALA A 554 -73.67 -38.52 -12.10
C ALA A 554 -74.02 -39.32 -13.38
N PRO A 555 -73.13 -39.36 -14.39
CA PRO A 555 -72.19 -40.50 -14.52
C PRO A 555 -70.75 -40.07 -14.93
N ALA A 556 -69.70 -40.61 -14.30
CA ALA A 556 -68.89 -41.81 -14.68
C ALA A 556 -67.79 -41.50 -15.75
N VAL A 557 -66.48 -41.42 -15.41
CA VAL A 557 -65.38 -42.45 -15.52
C VAL A 557 -64.13 -41.77 -16.17
N PRO A 558 -62.83 -42.22 -16.08
CA PRO A 558 -62.10 -43.14 -15.17
C PRO A 558 -60.83 -42.50 -14.48
N PRO A 559 -60.12 -43.24 -13.59
CA PRO A 559 -58.93 -42.78 -12.87
C PRO A 559 -57.60 -43.20 -13.53
N GLY A 560 -56.52 -42.46 -13.24
CA GLY A 560 -55.16 -42.97 -13.26
C GLY A 560 -54.11 -42.11 -13.96
N ARG A 561 -53.28 -41.42 -13.18
CA ARG A 561 -51.79 -41.46 -13.25
C ARG A 561 -51.17 -40.41 -12.34
N SER A 562 -50.50 -40.88 -11.29
CA SER A 562 -49.42 -40.16 -10.62
C SER A 562 -48.21 -40.07 -11.57
N VAL A 563 -47.62 -38.88 -11.69
CA VAL A 563 -46.29 -38.73 -12.31
C VAL A 563 -45.37 -38.05 -11.31
N SER A 564 -44.33 -38.79 -10.95
CA SER A 564 -43.23 -38.41 -10.08
C SER A 564 -42.30 -37.41 -10.77
N LEU A 565 -41.98 -36.31 -10.08
CA LEU A 565 -40.98 -35.29 -10.47
C LEU A 565 -39.56 -35.82 -10.20
N SER A 566 -39.14 -36.85 -10.92
CA SER A 566 -37.78 -37.44 -10.80
C SER A 566 -37.15 -37.83 -12.14
N ALA A 567 -37.50 -37.14 -13.22
CA ALA A 567 -36.88 -37.37 -14.53
C ALA A 567 -36.90 -36.11 -15.41
N LEU A 568 -36.04 -35.13 -15.10
CA LEU A 568 -35.60 -34.15 -16.11
C LEU A 568 -34.17 -33.64 -15.79
N VAL A 569 -33.28 -34.56 -15.47
CA VAL A 569 -31.82 -34.37 -15.55
C VAL A 569 -31.29 -35.52 -16.39
N ALA A 570 -31.21 -35.32 -17.71
CA ALA A 570 -30.27 -35.97 -18.62
C ALA A 570 -30.58 -35.57 -20.08
N ALA A 571 -29.52 -35.22 -20.81
CA ALA A 571 -29.43 -34.95 -22.25
C ALA A 571 -30.06 -33.61 -22.69
N THR A 572 -29.36 -32.70 -23.36
CA THR A 572 -28.47 -32.95 -24.51
C THR A 572 -27.35 -31.90 -24.63
N ASP A 573 -26.12 -32.39 -24.64
CA ASP A 573 -25.01 -31.85 -25.40
C ASP A 573 -25.19 -32.30 -26.87
N GLN A 574 -25.01 -31.40 -27.85
CA GLN A 574 -24.27 -31.58 -29.13
C GLN A 574 -24.68 -30.59 -30.26
N PRO A 575 -23.77 -30.34 -31.24
CA PRO A 575 -23.56 -29.03 -31.88
C PRO A 575 -23.98 -28.95 -33.37
N GLY A 576 -23.87 -27.74 -33.93
CA GLY A 576 -23.96 -27.43 -35.38
C GLY A 576 -25.18 -26.56 -35.70
N THR A 577 -25.16 -25.55 -36.58
CA THR A 577 -24.29 -25.20 -37.70
C THR A 577 -24.50 -23.73 -38.09
N TRP A 578 -23.48 -23.18 -38.73
CA TRP A 578 -23.39 -21.87 -39.38
C TRP A 578 -24.54 -21.56 -40.34
N GLN A 579 -25.09 -20.34 -40.28
CA GLN A 579 -25.52 -19.62 -41.48
C GLN A 579 -25.29 -18.11 -41.37
N VAL A 580 -24.78 -17.58 -42.48
CA VAL A 580 -24.39 -16.21 -42.80
C VAL A 580 -25.63 -15.41 -43.21
N GLY A 581 -25.74 -14.15 -42.76
CA GLY A 581 -26.73 -13.22 -43.30
C GLY A 581 -26.62 -11.84 -42.65
N GLY A 582 -25.98 -10.90 -43.35
CA GLY A 582 -25.77 -9.53 -42.90
C GLY A 582 -26.99 -8.62 -43.06
N ALA A 583 -27.02 -7.54 -42.27
CA ALA A 583 -27.65 -6.27 -42.61
C ALA A 583 -27.03 -5.18 -41.74
N GLY A 584 -26.62 -4.08 -42.39
CA GLY A 584 -25.93 -2.95 -41.80
C GLY A 584 -26.80 -1.98 -40.99
N PRO A 585 -26.27 -0.78 -40.68
CA PRO A 585 -26.67 0.02 -39.52
C PRO A 585 -27.82 0.97 -39.82
N ARG A 586 -28.55 1.37 -38.76
CA ARG A 586 -29.44 2.54 -38.77
C ARG A 586 -29.03 3.51 -37.67
N ARG A 587 -28.55 4.67 -38.15
CA ARG A 587 -28.57 6.05 -37.64
C ARG A 587 -28.54 6.30 -36.14
#